data_AF-A0A7V9MZX8-F1
#
_entry.id   AF-A0A7V9MZX8-F1
#
_cell.length_a   1.000
_cell.length_b   1.000
_cell.length_c   1.000
_cell.angle_alpha   90.00
_cell.angle_beta   90.00
_cell.angle_gamma   90.00
#
_symmetry.space_group_name_H-M   'P 1'
#
loop_
_entity.id
_entity.type
_entity.pdbx_description
1 polymer ?
#
loop_
_entity_poly.entity_id
_entity_poly.type
_entity_poly.pdbx_seq_one_letter_code
_entity_poly.pdbx_strand_id
1 'polypeptide(L)'
;MTAAPDLDPFLGPESGLLARLTAHPWSKRGLQIGRWAIALALLVIIGRRLTELGWREIWIARPAGILFYLLLVAQFFVQPSGDFFIYRNLWGTGNYPSLWVILRKRFLNNVMDYTGEVFFFFWAQRHVKLPTATLVHSIKDSNILSAGAGLAMVWLMAPLLVLTGGLHLPDRLVGQAWLYVMLGSLPLFLCAVLVLAHRKVTVLSRGQIAATFGIHFFRALLMLVVEFFLWTVSGALPSPVACLQFVALRLVVTRLPLIPNKDLIFVGAGIAAAGITKVAVTPVATVLVILAAVDLVLGVFFAGIPWALDHFRKDAAQ
;
A
#
# COMPACT_ATOMS: atom_id res chain seq x y z
N MET A 1 33.75 -4.22 -56.77
CA MET A 1 32.45 -3.52 -56.69
C MET A 1 31.40 -4.55 -56.30
N THR A 2 31.09 -4.63 -55.01
CA THR A 2 30.17 -5.61 -54.41
C THR A 2 29.02 -4.81 -53.79
N ALA A 3 27.81 -4.94 -54.35
CA ALA A 3 26.59 -4.35 -53.81
C ALA A 3 25.72 -5.46 -53.21
N ALA A 4 25.40 -5.33 -51.92
CA ALA A 4 24.39 -6.12 -51.23
C ALA A 4 23.00 -5.50 -51.46
N PRO A 5 21.90 -6.28 -51.51
CA PRO A 5 20.55 -5.73 -51.45
C PRO A 5 20.04 -5.65 -50.00
N ASP A 6 19.26 -4.60 -49.80
CA ASP A 6 18.81 -4.00 -48.54
C ASP A 6 17.92 -4.88 -47.64
N LEU A 7 18.12 -4.70 -46.34
CA LEU A 7 17.22 -5.10 -45.26
C LEU A 7 16.12 -4.03 -45.11
N ASP A 8 14.86 -4.41 -45.28
CA ASP A 8 13.70 -3.55 -45.01
C ASP A 8 13.34 -3.59 -43.51
N PRO A 9 13.38 -2.47 -42.74
CA PRO A 9 13.24 -2.47 -41.28
C PRO A 9 11.87 -2.01 -40.76
N PHE A 10 10.77 -2.28 -41.47
CA PHE A 10 9.42 -1.87 -41.04
C PHE A 10 8.40 -3.03 -41.09
N LEU A 11 8.37 -3.84 -40.02
CA LEU A 11 7.20 -4.62 -39.64
C LEU A 11 6.72 -4.12 -38.27
N GLY A 12 5.52 -3.54 -38.24
CA GLY A 12 4.95 -2.82 -37.10
C GLY A 12 4.60 -3.68 -35.87
N PRO A 13 4.20 -3.03 -34.76
CA PRO A 13 4.13 -3.62 -33.41
C PRO A 13 2.94 -4.59 -33.15
N GLU A 14 2.30 -5.12 -34.19
CA GLU A 14 1.04 -5.88 -34.04
C GLU A 14 1.20 -7.41 -33.92
N SER A 15 2.41 -7.97 -34.07
CA SER A 15 2.61 -9.42 -33.97
C SER A 15 3.08 -9.90 -32.59
N GLY A 16 2.72 -9.17 -31.53
CA GLY A 16 3.05 -9.55 -30.16
C GLY A 16 2.13 -10.65 -29.63
N LEU A 17 2.70 -11.71 -29.05
CA LEU A 17 2.01 -12.75 -28.27
C LEU A 17 0.98 -12.18 -27.26
N LEU A 18 1.21 -10.94 -26.81
CA LEU A 18 0.35 -10.15 -25.92
C LEU A 18 -0.99 -9.70 -26.55
N ALA A 19 -1.05 -9.47 -27.87
CA ALA A 19 -2.29 -9.16 -28.58
C ALA A 19 -3.20 -10.40 -28.67
N ARG A 20 -2.62 -11.61 -28.73
CA ARG A 20 -3.38 -12.87 -28.76
C ARG A 20 -3.91 -13.29 -27.38
N LEU A 21 -3.21 -12.96 -26.30
CA LEU A 21 -3.68 -13.22 -24.93
C LEU A 21 -4.81 -12.28 -24.47
N THR A 22 -4.92 -11.09 -25.06
CA THR A 22 -5.94 -10.08 -24.72
C THR A 22 -7.25 -10.24 -25.50
N ALA A 23 -7.30 -11.14 -26.49
CA ALA A 23 -8.43 -11.34 -27.39
C ALA A 23 -9.52 -12.32 -26.89
N HIS A 24 -9.33 -13.03 -25.78
CA HIS A 24 -10.32 -14.01 -25.31
C HIS A 24 -11.29 -13.42 -24.27
N PRO A 25 -12.61 -13.30 -24.56
CA PRO A 25 -13.58 -12.68 -23.63
C PRO A 25 -13.73 -13.42 -22.29
N TRP A 26 -13.31 -14.68 -22.23
CA TRP A 26 -13.32 -15.49 -21.00
C TRP A 26 -12.14 -15.20 -20.06
N SER A 27 -11.02 -14.62 -20.54
CA SER A 27 -9.90 -14.25 -19.66
C SER A 27 -10.23 -12.99 -18.84
N LYS A 28 -10.92 -12.02 -19.46
CA LYS A 28 -11.37 -10.79 -18.77
C LYS A 28 -12.47 -11.07 -17.74
N ARG A 29 -13.44 -11.92 -18.07
CA ARG A 29 -14.49 -12.33 -17.13
C ARG A 29 -13.96 -13.26 -16.03
N GLY A 30 -13.08 -14.21 -16.34
CA GLY A 30 -12.45 -15.10 -15.35
C GLY A 30 -11.60 -14.34 -14.33
N LEU A 31 -10.85 -13.31 -14.77
CA LEU A 31 -10.06 -12.47 -13.87
C LEU A 31 -10.94 -11.57 -12.98
N GLN A 32 -12.05 -11.05 -13.53
CA GLN A 32 -13.04 -10.27 -12.76
C GLN A 32 -13.80 -11.13 -11.75
N ILE A 33 -14.22 -12.35 -12.14
CA ILE A 33 -14.90 -13.31 -11.26
C ILE A 33 -13.94 -13.82 -10.18
N GLY A 34 -12.70 -14.17 -10.53
CA GLY A 34 -11.67 -14.54 -9.56
C GLY A 34 -11.37 -13.43 -8.54
N ARG A 35 -11.40 -12.16 -8.98
CA ARG A 35 -11.18 -11.00 -8.12
C ARG A 35 -12.30 -10.81 -7.10
N TRP A 36 -13.57 -10.91 -7.52
CA TRP A 36 -14.69 -10.88 -6.59
C TRP A 36 -14.75 -12.14 -5.74
N ALA A 37 -14.34 -13.30 -6.26
CA ALA A 37 -14.30 -14.56 -5.53
C ALA A 37 -13.28 -14.52 -4.37
N ILE A 38 -12.11 -13.91 -4.54
CA ILE A 38 -11.13 -13.76 -3.45
C ILE A 38 -11.65 -12.78 -2.39
N ALA A 39 -12.16 -11.62 -2.80
CA ALA A 39 -12.73 -10.65 -1.86
C ALA A 39 -13.95 -11.24 -1.11
N LEU A 40 -14.83 -11.95 -1.82
CA LEU A 40 -15.99 -12.64 -1.26
C LEU A 40 -15.57 -13.82 -0.37
N ALA A 41 -14.57 -14.61 -0.76
CA ALA A 41 -14.04 -15.70 0.06
C ALA A 41 -13.42 -15.16 1.35
N LEU A 42 -12.65 -14.06 1.28
CA LEU A 42 -12.11 -13.42 2.48
C LEU A 42 -13.21 -12.81 3.36
N LEU A 43 -14.22 -12.17 2.78
CA LEU A 43 -15.40 -11.69 3.52
C LEU A 43 -16.17 -12.83 4.17
N VAL A 44 -16.34 -13.96 3.47
CA VAL A 44 -16.99 -15.17 4.00
C VAL A 44 -16.14 -15.79 5.10
N ILE A 45 -14.82 -15.88 4.95
CA ILE A 45 -13.90 -16.39 5.98
C ILE A 45 -13.96 -15.49 7.20
N ILE A 46 -13.86 -14.17 7.04
CA ILE A 46 -13.96 -13.22 8.16
C ILE A 46 -15.33 -13.30 8.79
N GLY A 47 -16.41 -13.29 8.01
CA GLY A 47 -17.77 -13.43 8.50
C GLY A 47 -17.98 -14.71 9.31
N ARG A 48 -17.49 -15.86 8.81
CA ARG A 48 -17.53 -17.15 9.52
C ARG A 48 -16.73 -17.10 10.81
N ARG A 49 -15.50 -16.58 10.78
CA ARG A 49 -14.66 -16.41 11.97
C ARG A 49 -15.32 -15.49 13.01
N LEU A 50 -16.00 -14.43 12.58
CA LEU A 50 -16.74 -13.54 13.49
C LEU A 50 -17.98 -14.22 14.10
N THR A 51 -18.71 -15.02 13.33
CA THR A 51 -19.82 -15.82 13.87
C THR A 51 -19.34 -16.93 14.82
N GLU A 52 -18.18 -17.53 14.58
CA GLU A 52 -17.58 -18.53 15.48
C GLU A 52 -17.14 -17.92 16.82
N LEU A 53 -16.69 -16.66 16.81
CA LEU A 53 -16.29 -15.91 18.01
C LEU A 53 -17.50 -15.42 18.84
N GLY A 54 -18.66 -15.27 18.21
CA GLY A 54 -19.86 -14.72 18.81
C GLY A 54 -19.92 -13.19 18.74
N TRP A 55 -21.00 -12.66 18.18
CA TRP A 55 -21.19 -11.21 17.98
C TRP A 55 -21.23 -10.42 19.29
N ARG A 56 -21.73 -11.05 20.36
CA ARG A 56 -21.80 -10.45 21.69
C ARG A 56 -20.40 -10.27 22.28
N GLU A 57 -19.55 -11.27 22.11
CA GLU A 57 -18.19 -11.33 22.58
C GLU A 57 -17.33 -10.29 21.86
N ILE A 58 -17.51 -10.12 20.55
CA ILE A 58 -16.88 -9.04 19.76
C ILE A 58 -17.34 -7.67 20.26
N TRP A 59 -18.64 -7.49 20.50
CA TRP A 59 -19.16 -6.23 21.01
C TRP A 59 -18.59 -5.88 22.38
N ILE A 60 -18.46 -6.86 23.27
CA ILE A 60 -17.90 -6.67 24.61
C ILE A 60 -16.38 -6.43 24.55
N ALA A 61 -15.66 -7.08 23.64
CA ALA A 61 -14.20 -6.96 23.49
C ALA A 61 -13.74 -5.68 22.76
N ARG A 62 -14.67 -4.83 22.29
CA ARG A 62 -14.31 -3.60 21.58
C ARG A 62 -13.54 -2.63 22.50
N PRO A 63 -12.55 -1.89 21.97
CA PRO A 63 -11.90 -0.83 22.75
C PRO A 63 -12.91 0.24 23.20
N ALA A 64 -12.92 0.55 24.49
CA ALA A 64 -13.85 1.54 25.07
C ALA A 64 -13.37 2.99 24.90
N GLY A 65 -12.05 3.20 24.82
CA GLY A 65 -11.46 4.55 24.81
C GLY A 65 -11.66 5.27 23.48
N ILE A 66 -12.12 6.52 23.53
CA ILE A 66 -12.31 7.35 22.33
C ILE A 66 -11.02 7.60 21.55
N LEU A 67 -9.88 7.64 22.25
CA LEU A 67 -8.56 7.82 21.64
C LEU A 67 -8.24 6.73 20.59
N PHE A 68 -8.69 5.48 20.81
CA PHE A 68 -8.53 4.40 19.84
C PHE A 68 -9.17 4.76 18.49
N TYR A 69 -10.41 5.27 18.52
CA TYR A 69 -11.15 5.65 17.32
C TYR A 69 -10.59 6.91 16.65
N LEU A 70 -10.08 7.86 17.44
CA LEU A 70 -9.38 9.02 16.90
C LEU A 70 -8.09 8.61 16.18
N LEU A 71 -7.32 7.68 16.75
CA LEU A 71 -6.11 7.14 16.10
C LEU A 71 -6.46 6.38 14.81
N LEU A 72 -7.56 5.62 14.78
CA LEU A 72 -8.05 4.95 13.55
C LEU A 72 -8.31 5.95 12.41
N VAL A 73 -9.03 7.03 12.71
CA VAL A 73 -9.33 8.08 11.73
C VAL A 73 -8.06 8.80 11.31
N ALA A 74 -7.18 9.15 12.27
CA ALA A 74 -5.91 9.79 11.97
C ALA A 74 -5.04 8.94 11.04
N GLN A 75 -4.93 7.64 11.32
CA GLN A 75 -4.19 6.66 10.51
C GLN A 75 -4.62 6.67 9.05
N PHE A 76 -5.93 6.76 8.77
CA PHE A 76 -6.47 6.83 7.42
C PHE A 76 -5.93 8.04 6.63
N PHE A 77 -5.80 9.19 7.28
CA PHE A 77 -5.37 10.44 6.64
C PHE A 77 -3.85 10.62 6.55
N VAL A 78 -3.05 9.79 7.22
CA VAL A 78 -1.58 9.83 7.13
C VAL A 78 -1.11 9.68 5.67
N GLN A 79 -1.65 8.70 4.95
CA GLN A 79 -1.26 8.46 3.56
C GLN A 79 -1.67 9.60 2.61
N PRO A 80 -2.94 10.04 2.56
CA PRO A 80 -3.36 11.16 1.72
C PRO A 80 -2.58 12.45 1.99
N SER A 81 -2.29 12.74 3.26
CA SER A 81 -1.54 13.93 3.65
C SER A 81 -0.12 13.89 3.09
N GLY A 82 0.56 12.75 3.22
CA GLY A 82 1.89 12.58 2.65
C GLY A 82 1.91 12.75 1.12
N ASP A 83 0.98 12.11 0.42
CA ASP A 83 0.85 12.22 -1.04
C ASP A 83 0.58 13.67 -1.47
N PHE A 84 -0.23 14.42 -0.72
CA PHE A 84 -0.48 15.84 -0.97
C PHE A 84 0.81 16.66 -0.91
N PHE A 85 1.58 16.52 0.17
CA PHE A 85 2.84 17.26 0.33
C PHE A 85 3.88 16.86 -0.72
N ILE A 86 3.93 15.58 -1.11
CA ILE A 86 4.83 15.10 -2.17
C ILE A 86 4.49 15.77 -3.49
N TYR A 87 3.25 15.68 -3.97
CA TYR A 87 2.91 16.24 -5.27
C TYR A 87 2.88 17.77 -5.27
N ARG A 88 2.67 18.41 -4.11
CA ARG A 88 2.93 19.85 -3.95
C ARG A 88 4.41 20.20 -4.16
N ASN A 89 5.33 19.39 -3.62
CA ASN A 89 6.77 19.55 -3.81
C ASN A 89 7.23 19.22 -5.26
N LEU A 90 6.63 18.21 -5.89
CA LEU A 90 7.04 17.75 -7.23
C LEU A 90 6.47 18.63 -8.35
N TRP A 91 5.23 19.10 -8.24
CA TRP A 91 4.53 19.82 -9.31
C TRP A 91 4.41 21.33 -9.08
N GLY A 92 4.77 21.81 -7.89
CA GLY A 92 4.76 23.22 -7.54
C GLY A 92 3.39 23.77 -7.14
N THR A 93 3.40 25.03 -6.70
CA THR A 93 2.21 25.75 -6.25
C THR A 93 1.27 26.04 -7.42
N GLY A 94 0.09 25.40 -7.43
CA GLY A 94 -0.96 25.59 -8.45
C GLY A 94 -1.23 24.36 -9.32
N ASN A 95 -0.35 23.36 -9.30
CA ASN A 95 -0.46 22.12 -10.11
C ASN A 95 -0.68 20.87 -9.24
N TYR A 96 -0.93 21.03 -7.95
CA TYR A 96 -1.09 19.90 -7.03
C TYR A 96 -2.52 19.35 -7.06
N PRO A 97 -2.71 18.04 -6.83
CA PRO A 97 -4.03 17.43 -6.81
C PRO A 97 -4.85 17.91 -5.61
N SER A 98 -6.17 17.97 -5.79
CA SER A 98 -7.08 18.14 -4.66
C SER A 98 -7.05 16.89 -3.77
N LEU A 99 -7.41 17.05 -2.49
CA LEU A 99 -7.44 15.93 -1.54
C LEU A 99 -8.35 14.79 -2.02
N TRP A 100 -9.47 15.11 -2.70
CA TRP A 100 -10.40 14.13 -3.26
C TRP A 100 -9.76 13.22 -4.31
N VAL A 101 -8.87 13.75 -5.15
CA VAL A 101 -8.16 12.96 -6.16
C VAL A 101 -7.18 12.01 -5.49
N ILE A 102 -6.48 12.46 -4.44
CA ILE A 102 -5.56 11.62 -3.67
C ILE A 102 -6.34 10.52 -2.93
N LEU A 103 -7.49 10.85 -2.35
CA LEU A 103 -8.37 9.88 -1.69
C LEU A 103 -8.86 8.81 -2.69
N ARG A 104 -9.22 9.21 -3.92
CA ARG A 104 -9.56 8.27 -5.01
C ARG A 104 -8.38 7.40 -5.42
N LYS A 105 -7.18 7.98 -5.58
CA LYS A 105 -5.93 7.23 -5.82
C LYS A 105 -5.74 6.17 -4.74
N ARG A 106 -5.83 6.55 -3.47
CA ARG A 106 -5.68 5.64 -2.33
C ARG A 106 -6.73 4.53 -2.34
N PHE A 107 -8.00 4.87 -2.57
CA PHE A 107 -9.10 3.90 -2.63
C PHE A 107 -8.87 2.84 -3.72
N LEU A 108 -8.45 3.27 -4.92
CA LEU A 108 -8.13 2.36 -6.02
C LEU A 108 -6.93 1.44 -5.71
N ASN A 109 -5.93 1.94 -4.99
CA ASN A 109 -4.77 1.13 -4.57
C ASN A 109 -5.13 0.06 -3.54
N ASN A 110 -6.10 0.30 -2.66
CA ASN A 110 -6.56 -0.72 -1.73
C ASN A 110 -7.24 -1.89 -2.45
N VAL A 111 -7.96 -1.61 -3.54
CA VAL A 111 -8.59 -2.65 -4.37
C VAL A 111 -7.53 -3.47 -5.12
N MET A 112 -6.56 -2.79 -5.74
CA MET A 112 -5.46 -3.44 -6.45
C MET A 112 -4.26 -2.48 -6.52
N ASP A 113 -3.09 -2.98 -6.13
CA ASP A 113 -1.85 -2.20 -6.19
C ASP A 113 -1.64 -1.57 -7.56
N TYR A 114 -1.11 -0.34 -7.56
CA TYR A 114 -0.78 0.42 -8.77
C TYR A 114 -1.95 0.91 -9.61
N THR A 115 -3.19 0.49 -9.32
CA THR A 115 -4.38 0.96 -10.07
C THR A 115 -4.66 2.44 -9.81
N GLY A 116 -4.46 2.89 -8.57
CA GLY A 116 -4.54 4.29 -8.21
C GLY A 116 -3.48 5.12 -8.90
N GLU A 117 -2.25 4.62 -9.05
CA GLU A 117 -1.18 5.31 -9.78
C GLU A 117 -1.54 5.52 -11.25
N VAL A 118 -2.12 4.51 -11.91
CA VAL A 118 -2.58 4.61 -13.31
C VAL A 118 -3.69 5.65 -13.43
N PHE A 119 -4.70 5.58 -12.55
CA PHE A 119 -5.75 6.61 -12.48
C PHE A 119 -5.16 8.01 -12.29
N PHE A 120 -4.23 8.14 -11.35
CA PHE A 120 -3.62 9.41 -10.97
C PHE A 120 -2.79 10.01 -12.12
N PHE A 121 -2.09 9.16 -12.88
CA PHE A 121 -1.38 9.58 -14.09
C PHE A 121 -2.32 10.15 -15.15
N PHE A 122 -3.40 9.42 -15.50
CA PHE A 122 -4.37 9.90 -16.49
C PHE A 122 -5.16 11.12 -16.02
N TRP A 123 -5.39 11.25 -14.72
CA TRP A 123 -5.95 12.47 -14.16
C TRP A 123 -4.97 13.63 -14.32
N ALA A 124 -3.69 13.42 -13.99
CA ALA A 124 -2.65 14.46 -14.05
C ALA A 124 -2.43 14.94 -15.49
N GLN A 125 -2.38 14.04 -16.47
CA GLN A 125 -2.25 14.42 -17.89
C GLN A 125 -3.34 15.39 -18.37
N ARG A 126 -4.55 15.31 -17.81
CA ARG A 126 -5.68 16.15 -18.21
C ARG A 126 -5.78 17.47 -17.45
N HIS A 127 -5.23 17.54 -16.24
CA HIS A 127 -5.46 18.66 -15.31
C HIS A 127 -4.20 19.42 -14.91
N VAL A 128 -3.02 18.81 -15.06
CA VAL A 128 -1.75 19.38 -14.64
C VAL A 128 -1.00 19.91 -15.86
N LYS A 129 -0.59 21.18 -15.81
CA LYS A 129 0.13 21.85 -16.91
C LYS A 129 1.62 21.52 -16.88
N LEU A 130 1.98 20.24 -16.98
CA LEU A 130 3.36 19.77 -17.02
C LEU A 130 3.56 18.79 -18.19
N PRO A 131 4.79 18.68 -18.74
CA PRO A 131 5.10 17.69 -19.77
C PRO A 131 4.82 16.26 -19.28
N THR A 132 4.29 15.41 -20.16
CA THR A 132 3.98 14.01 -19.85
C THR A 132 5.20 13.26 -19.27
N ALA A 133 6.40 13.50 -19.80
CA ALA A 133 7.62 12.90 -19.26
C ALA A 133 7.84 13.25 -17.79
N THR A 134 7.67 14.52 -17.40
CA THR A 134 7.78 14.97 -16.01
C THR A 134 6.76 14.30 -15.11
N LEU A 135 5.52 14.10 -15.59
CA LEU A 135 4.48 13.40 -14.84
C LEU A 135 4.84 11.93 -14.61
N VAL A 136 5.28 11.22 -15.65
CA VAL A 136 5.73 9.82 -15.56
C VAL A 136 6.86 9.69 -14.55
N HIS A 137 7.91 10.51 -14.68
CA HIS A 137 9.06 10.49 -13.77
C HIS A 137 8.63 10.81 -12.33
N SER A 138 7.83 11.86 -12.11
CA SER A 138 7.36 12.24 -10.78
C SER A 138 6.62 11.09 -10.07
N ILE A 139 5.71 10.41 -10.77
CA ILE A 139 4.92 9.31 -10.19
C ILE A 139 5.78 8.06 -9.99
N LYS A 140 6.55 7.66 -11.01
CA LYS A 140 7.44 6.49 -10.95
C LYS A 140 8.49 6.64 -9.85
N ASP A 141 9.19 7.76 -9.83
CA ASP A 141 10.29 8.01 -8.89
C ASP A 141 9.75 8.14 -7.46
N SER A 142 8.59 8.78 -7.25
CA SER A 142 7.93 8.78 -5.94
C SER A 142 7.58 7.37 -5.46
N ASN A 143 7.12 6.47 -6.33
CA ASN A 143 6.83 5.08 -5.94
C ASN A 143 8.11 4.32 -5.52
N ILE A 144 9.23 4.53 -6.24
CA ILE A 144 10.52 3.94 -5.89
C ILE A 144 10.96 4.46 -4.50
N LEU A 145 10.90 5.77 -4.28
CA LEU A 145 11.26 6.40 -3.01
C LEU A 145 10.34 5.93 -1.87
N SER A 146 9.05 5.76 -2.12
CA SER A 146 8.08 5.20 -1.17
C SER A 146 8.43 3.76 -0.78
N ALA A 147 8.80 2.93 -1.75
CA ALA A 147 9.22 1.54 -1.49
C ALA A 147 10.50 1.51 -0.66
N GLY A 148 11.50 2.34 -0.98
CA GLY A 148 12.73 2.45 -0.21
C GLY A 148 12.50 2.96 1.21
N ALA A 149 11.67 3.99 1.40
CA ALA A 149 11.33 4.52 2.72
C ALA A 149 10.59 3.49 3.59
N GLY A 150 9.65 2.74 3.00
CA GLY A 150 8.96 1.66 3.69
C GLY A 150 9.89 0.51 4.08
N LEU A 151 10.86 0.18 3.23
CA LEU A 151 11.89 -0.81 3.53
C LEU A 151 12.89 -0.34 4.58
N ALA A 152 13.24 0.95 4.59
CA ALA A 152 14.05 1.54 5.66
C ALA A 152 13.38 1.30 7.03
N MET A 153 12.05 1.42 7.12
CA MET A 153 11.33 1.09 8.36
C MET A 153 11.46 -0.38 8.76
N VAL A 154 11.51 -1.32 7.81
CA VAL A 154 11.73 -2.75 8.12
C VAL A 154 13.11 -2.93 8.75
N TRP A 155 14.13 -2.29 8.16
CA TRP A 155 15.50 -2.33 8.69
C TRP A 155 15.67 -1.62 10.03
N LEU A 156 14.77 -0.71 10.40
CA LEU A 156 14.73 -0.10 11.74
C LEU A 156 13.93 -0.95 12.74
N MET A 157 12.83 -1.55 12.29
CA MET A 157 11.94 -2.36 13.15
C MET A 157 12.58 -3.70 13.54
N ALA A 158 13.28 -4.37 12.62
CA ALA A 158 13.93 -5.65 12.89
C ALA A 158 14.93 -5.59 14.06
N PRO A 159 15.95 -4.70 14.08
CA PRO A 159 16.86 -4.59 15.21
C PRO A 159 16.14 -4.13 16.48
N LEU A 160 15.14 -3.25 16.39
CA LEU A 160 14.34 -2.83 17.54
C LEU A 160 13.65 -4.04 18.20
N LEU A 161 13.07 -4.96 17.42
CA LEU A 161 12.47 -6.17 17.93
C LEU A 161 13.49 -7.14 18.54
N VAL A 162 14.68 -7.25 17.95
CA VAL A 162 15.77 -8.07 18.54
C VAL A 162 16.18 -7.51 19.91
N LEU A 163 16.41 -6.19 19.99
CA LEU A 163 16.82 -5.50 21.22
C LEU A 163 15.76 -5.57 22.33
N THR A 164 14.48 -5.64 21.97
CA THR A 164 13.36 -5.75 22.91
C THR A 164 12.95 -7.18 23.21
N GLY A 165 13.63 -8.19 22.64
CA GLY A 165 13.29 -9.61 22.79
C GLY A 165 12.02 -10.05 22.05
N GLY A 166 11.47 -9.19 21.19
CA GLY A 166 10.29 -9.45 20.37
C GLY A 166 10.57 -10.29 19.11
N LEU A 167 11.83 -10.46 18.72
CA LEU A 167 12.22 -11.30 17.58
C LEU A 167 13.42 -12.18 17.93
N HIS A 168 13.21 -13.49 17.85
CA HIS A 168 14.28 -14.48 17.92
C HIS A 168 14.55 -15.01 16.51
N LEU A 169 15.76 -14.80 16.01
CA LEU A 169 16.18 -15.28 14.69
C LEU A 169 16.74 -16.70 14.82
N PRO A 170 16.16 -17.70 14.15
CA PRO A 170 16.73 -19.04 14.08
C PRO A 170 18.14 -19.03 13.48
N ASP A 171 19.04 -19.87 13.98
CA ASP A 171 20.43 -19.96 13.52
C ASP A 171 20.55 -20.20 12.00
N ARG A 172 19.58 -20.93 11.42
CA ARG A 172 19.50 -21.18 9.98
C ARG A 172 19.26 -19.90 9.16
N LEU A 173 18.47 -18.95 9.69
CA LEU A 173 18.22 -17.67 9.06
C LEU A 173 19.44 -16.74 9.15
N VAL A 174 20.21 -16.85 10.24
CA VAL A 174 21.47 -16.12 10.40
C VAL A 174 22.51 -16.58 9.37
N GLY A 175 22.62 -17.90 9.14
CA GLY A 175 23.57 -18.46 8.16
C GLY A 175 23.31 -18.05 6.70
N GLN A 176 22.06 -17.71 6.35
CA GLN A 176 21.67 -17.23 5.02
C GLN A 176 21.28 -15.74 4.99
N ALA A 177 21.56 -15.01 6.07
CA ALA A 177 21.09 -13.63 6.24
C ALA A 177 21.47 -12.72 5.07
N TRP A 178 22.66 -12.92 4.48
CA TRP A 178 23.15 -12.11 3.37
C TRP A 178 22.25 -12.20 2.12
N LEU A 179 21.67 -13.37 1.80
CA LEU A 179 20.76 -13.52 0.66
C LEU A 179 19.46 -12.74 0.89
N TYR A 180 18.90 -12.84 2.09
CA TYR A 180 17.69 -12.11 2.47
C TYR A 180 17.94 -10.60 2.54
N VAL A 181 19.12 -10.18 3.02
CA VAL A 181 19.55 -8.78 3.03
C VAL A 181 19.67 -8.26 1.60
N MET A 182 20.32 -8.99 0.68
CA MET A 182 20.51 -8.55 -0.70
C MET A 182 19.18 -8.46 -1.46
N LEU A 183 18.38 -9.53 -1.46
CA LEU A 183 17.08 -9.55 -2.12
C LEU A 183 16.11 -8.54 -1.49
N GLY A 184 16.11 -8.47 -0.16
CA GLY A 184 15.27 -7.55 0.60
C GLY A 184 15.66 -6.08 0.42
N SER A 185 16.90 -5.77 0.03
CA SER A 185 17.41 -4.40 -0.12
C SER A 185 17.19 -3.76 -1.48
N LEU A 186 16.55 -4.46 -2.42
CA LEU A 186 16.35 -3.99 -3.80
C LEU A 186 15.70 -2.58 -3.87
N PRO A 187 14.61 -2.26 -3.14
CA PRO A 187 14.06 -0.90 -3.12
C PRO A 187 15.05 0.20 -2.68
N LEU A 188 15.91 -0.07 -1.69
CA LEU A 188 16.94 0.89 -1.26
C LEU A 188 18.02 1.07 -2.33
N PHE A 189 18.41 -0.01 -3.01
CA PHE A 189 19.31 0.06 -4.16
C PHE A 189 18.73 0.93 -5.28
N LEU A 190 17.45 0.77 -5.61
CA LEU A 190 16.78 1.61 -6.63
C LEU A 190 16.75 3.09 -6.21
N CYS A 191 16.53 3.40 -4.93
CA CYS A 191 16.67 4.76 -4.41
C CYS A 191 18.09 5.31 -4.59
N ALA A 192 19.12 4.50 -4.30
CA ALA A 192 20.51 4.91 -4.50
C ALA A 192 20.80 5.20 -5.99
N VAL A 193 20.28 4.38 -6.92
CA VAL A 193 20.39 4.63 -8.36
C VAL A 193 19.74 5.97 -8.75
N LEU A 194 18.56 6.32 -8.21
CA LEU A 194 17.93 7.61 -8.47
C LEU A 194 18.82 8.80 -8.03
N VAL A 195 19.49 8.67 -6.89
CA VAL A 195 20.37 9.72 -6.36
C VAL A 195 21.68 9.83 -7.15
N LEU A 196 22.31 8.69 -7.46
CA LEU A 196 23.63 8.63 -8.08
C LEU A 196 23.58 8.87 -9.59
N ALA A 197 22.66 8.21 -10.30
CA ALA A 197 22.51 8.35 -11.75
C ALA A 197 21.70 9.60 -12.15
N HIS A 198 20.89 10.14 -11.23
CA HIS A 198 20.20 11.44 -11.30
C HIS A 198 19.66 11.78 -12.71
N ARG A 199 20.23 12.76 -13.41
CA ARG A 199 19.79 13.23 -14.74
C ARG A 199 19.70 12.14 -15.81
N LYS A 200 20.35 10.98 -15.62
CA LYS A 200 20.27 9.84 -16.55
C LYS A 200 18.98 9.02 -16.38
N VAL A 201 18.32 9.10 -15.23
CA VAL A 201 17.19 8.21 -14.86
C VAL A 201 15.96 8.96 -14.36
N THR A 202 16.12 10.22 -13.94
CA THR A 202 15.06 11.06 -13.39
C THR A 202 15.18 12.53 -13.82
N VAL A 203 14.02 13.20 -13.91
CA VAL A 203 13.89 14.64 -14.15
C VAL A 203 13.90 15.43 -12.83
N LEU A 204 13.76 14.76 -11.69
CA LEU A 204 13.65 15.41 -10.37
C LEU A 204 15.00 15.97 -9.90
N SER A 205 14.98 17.12 -9.24
CA SER A 205 16.19 17.66 -8.59
C SER A 205 16.59 16.84 -7.36
N ARG A 206 17.86 16.93 -6.92
CA ARG A 206 18.32 16.26 -5.70
C ARG A 206 17.52 16.68 -4.46
N GLY A 207 17.16 17.96 -4.38
CA GLY A 207 16.29 18.48 -3.33
C GLY A 207 14.89 17.87 -3.37
N GLN A 208 14.30 17.71 -4.56
CA GLN A 208 13.00 17.05 -4.71
C GLN A 208 13.04 15.57 -4.31
N ILE A 209 14.10 14.85 -4.68
CA ILE A 209 14.32 13.45 -4.28
C ILE A 209 14.42 13.35 -2.76
N ALA A 210 15.29 14.15 -2.13
CA ALA A 210 15.48 14.15 -0.68
C ALA A 210 14.20 14.51 0.08
N ALA A 211 13.50 15.57 -0.34
CA ALA A 211 12.23 15.97 0.26
C ALA A 211 11.15 14.87 0.12
N THR A 212 11.02 14.27 -1.07
CA THR A 212 10.05 13.20 -1.33
C THR A 212 10.34 11.96 -0.50
N PHE A 213 11.61 11.54 -0.43
CA PHE A 213 12.03 10.44 0.43
C PHE A 213 11.76 10.75 1.91
N GLY A 214 12.11 11.95 2.36
CA GLY A 214 11.86 12.40 3.74
C GLY A 214 10.38 12.39 4.10
N ILE A 215 9.50 12.85 3.21
CA ILE A 215 8.05 12.80 3.43
C ILE A 215 7.57 11.34 3.50
N HIS A 216 8.01 10.46 2.59
CA HIS A 216 7.64 9.04 2.64
C HIS A 216 8.15 8.36 3.92
N PHE A 217 9.38 8.67 4.35
CA PHE A 217 10.00 8.14 5.55
C PHE A 217 9.23 8.57 6.80
N PHE A 218 8.98 9.88 6.95
CA PHE A 218 8.23 10.42 8.09
C PHE A 218 6.80 9.88 8.13
N ARG A 219 6.13 9.80 6.97
CA ARG A 219 4.80 9.20 6.83
C ARG A 219 4.79 7.74 7.29
N ALA A 220 5.77 6.95 6.87
CA ALA A 220 5.88 5.55 7.26
C ALA A 220 6.15 5.42 8.78
N LEU A 221 7.06 6.23 9.32
CA LEU A 221 7.32 6.30 10.76
C LEU A 221 6.05 6.66 11.55
N LEU A 222 5.35 7.71 11.12
CA LEU A 222 4.10 8.16 11.75
C LEU A 222 3.03 7.06 11.73
N MET A 223 2.91 6.33 10.62
CA MET A 223 2.00 5.19 10.53
C MET A 223 2.33 4.12 11.57
N LEU A 224 3.60 3.74 11.73
CA LEU A 224 4.03 2.74 12.70
C LEU A 224 3.82 3.22 14.15
N VAL A 225 4.08 4.50 14.42
CA VAL A 225 3.86 5.09 15.74
C VAL A 225 2.38 5.11 16.08
N VAL A 226 1.52 5.59 15.17
CA VAL A 226 0.07 5.60 15.36
C VAL A 226 -0.46 4.18 15.58
N GLU A 227 0.03 3.22 14.80
CA GLU A 227 -0.37 1.82 14.93
C GLU A 227 0.08 1.20 16.25
N PHE A 228 1.30 1.48 16.70
CA PHE A 228 1.78 1.04 18.01
C PHE A 228 0.90 1.58 19.15
N PHE A 229 0.55 2.87 19.09
CA PHE A 229 -0.35 3.48 20.06
C PHE A 229 -1.75 2.89 19.97
N LEU A 230 -2.26 2.63 18.76
CA LEU A 230 -3.56 1.99 18.55
C LEU A 230 -3.62 0.63 19.24
N TRP A 231 -2.60 -0.21 19.06
CA TRP A 231 -2.51 -1.50 19.76
C TRP A 231 -2.43 -1.33 21.27
N THR A 232 -1.61 -0.38 21.75
CA THR A 232 -1.43 -0.12 23.18
C THR A 232 -2.73 0.35 23.85
N VAL A 233 -3.45 1.31 23.26
CA VAL A 233 -4.70 1.84 23.82
C VAL A 233 -5.89 0.89 23.62
N SER A 234 -5.79 -0.07 22.70
CA SER A 234 -6.83 -1.08 22.52
C SER A 234 -6.94 -2.04 23.70
N GLY A 235 -5.85 -2.25 24.45
CA GLY A 235 -5.77 -3.25 25.52
C GLY A 235 -5.83 -4.70 25.04
N ALA A 236 -5.79 -4.95 23.73
CA ALA A 236 -5.92 -6.30 23.16
C ALA A 236 -4.64 -7.14 23.31
N LEU A 237 -3.49 -6.50 23.50
CA LEU A 237 -2.18 -7.15 23.59
C LEU A 237 -1.59 -7.00 25.00
N PRO A 238 -0.88 -8.02 25.50
CA PRO A 238 -0.44 -8.07 26.90
C PRO A 238 0.77 -7.18 27.21
N SER A 239 1.51 -6.71 26.19
CA SER A 239 2.73 -5.94 26.40
C SER A 239 3.06 -5.01 25.23
N PRO A 240 3.87 -3.96 25.45
CA PRO A 240 4.40 -3.12 24.37
C PRO A 240 5.18 -3.91 23.32
N VAL A 241 5.91 -4.96 23.72
CA VAL A 241 6.66 -5.81 22.79
C VAL A 241 5.70 -6.56 21.87
N ALA A 242 4.58 -7.07 22.39
CA ALA A 242 3.54 -7.68 21.56
C ALA A 242 2.92 -6.66 20.58
N CYS A 243 2.71 -5.41 21.02
CA CYS A 243 2.28 -4.33 20.11
C CYS A 243 3.29 -4.12 18.97
N LEU A 244 4.58 -4.06 19.27
CA LEU A 244 5.63 -3.94 18.25
C LEU A 244 5.65 -5.14 17.29
N GLN A 245 5.42 -6.37 17.78
CA GLN A 245 5.34 -7.56 16.93
C GLN A 245 4.18 -7.46 15.93
N PHE A 246 3.01 -6.99 16.35
CA PHE A 246 1.85 -6.79 15.46
C PHE A 246 2.07 -5.65 14.46
N VAL A 247 2.70 -4.55 14.89
CA VAL A 247 3.13 -3.46 13.99
C VAL A 247 4.11 -3.98 12.94
N ALA A 248 5.10 -4.78 13.35
CA ALA A 248 6.06 -5.39 12.44
C ALA A 248 5.41 -6.41 11.49
N LEU A 249 4.45 -7.20 11.97
CA LEU A 249 3.67 -8.11 11.14
C LEU A 249 2.93 -7.34 10.03
N ARG A 250 2.23 -6.25 10.36
CA ARG A 250 1.59 -5.43 9.34
C ARG A 250 2.60 -4.79 8.40
N LEU A 251 3.72 -4.32 8.94
CA LEU A 251 4.79 -3.76 8.12
C LEU A 251 5.26 -4.77 7.08
N VAL A 252 5.47 -6.05 7.43
CA VAL A 252 5.83 -7.10 6.47
C VAL A 252 4.71 -7.35 5.45
N VAL A 253 3.47 -7.51 5.91
CA VAL A 253 2.30 -7.74 5.02
C VAL A 253 2.14 -6.61 3.99
N THR A 254 2.36 -5.36 4.40
CA THR A 254 2.27 -4.19 3.50
C THR A 254 3.36 -4.13 2.43
N ARG A 255 4.44 -4.91 2.56
CA ARG A 255 5.51 -5.00 1.55
C ARG A 255 5.33 -6.13 0.55
N LEU A 256 4.31 -6.98 0.72
CA LEU A 256 4.00 -8.01 -0.26
C LEU A 256 3.44 -7.36 -1.54
N PRO A 257 4.15 -7.42 -2.67
CA PRO A 257 3.69 -6.77 -3.90
C PRO A 257 2.49 -7.52 -4.50
N LEU A 258 1.61 -6.79 -5.18
CA LEU A 258 0.52 -7.33 -6.00
C LEU A 258 -0.54 -8.11 -5.21
N ILE A 259 -0.57 -7.93 -3.89
CA ILE A 259 -1.61 -8.51 -3.05
C ILE A 259 -2.79 -7.54 -2.93
N PRO A 260 -4.00 -7.94 -3.37
CA PRO A 260 -5.21 -7.16 -3.16
C PRO A 260 -5.63 -7.19 -1.69
N ASN A 261 -6.24 -6.11 -1.19
CA ASN A 261 -6.85 -6.04 0.15
C ASN A 261 -5.91 -6.52 1.29
N LYS A 262 -4.72 -5.91 1.38
CA LYS A 262 -3.69 -6.29 2.37
C LYS A 262 -4.18 -6.28 3.82
N ASP A 263 -5.14 -5.43 4.15
CA ASP A 263 -5.73 -5.40 5.49
C ASP A 263 -6.42 -6.73 5.85
N LEU A 264 -7.06 -7.42 4.89
CA LEU A 264 -7.68 -8.73 5.13
C LEU A 264 -6.64 -9.82 5.38
N ILE A 265 -5.51 -9.78 4.66
CA ILE A 265 -4.37 -10.66 4.95
C ILE A 265 -3.82 -10.39 6.35
N PHE A 266 -3.71 -9.11 6.72
CA PHE A 266 -3.27 -8.74 8.06
C PHE A 266 -4.24 -9.24 9.14
N VAL A 267 -5.56 -9.16 8.93
CA VAL A 267 -6.54 -9.76 9.84
C VAL A 267 -6.29 -11.26 10.02
N GLY A 268 -6.16 -12.00 8.92
CA GLY A 268 -5.92 -13.45 8.98
C GLY A 268 -4.59 -13.80 9.66
N ALA A 269 -3.51 -13.11 9.29
CA ALA A 269 -2.19 -13.32 9.87
C ALA A 269 -2.14 -12.93 11.35
N GLY A 270 -2.79 -11.85 11.74
CA GLY A 270 -2.86 -11.39 13.13
C GLY A 270 -3.63 -12.34 14.04
N ILE A 271 -4.75 -12.91 13.57
CA ILE A 271 -5.51 -13.93 14.30
C ILE A 271 -4.66 -15.20 14.48
N ALA A 272 -3.98 -15.65 13.41
CA ALA A 272 -3.09 -16.80 13.48
C ALA A 272 -1.92 -16.55 14.45
N ALA A 273 -1.30 -15.37 14.38
CA ALA A 273 -0.21 -14.97 15.26
C ALA A 273 -0.66 -14.95 16.74
N ALA A 274 -1.85 -14.42 17.04
CA ALA A 274 -2.41 -14.43 18.39
C ALA A 274 -2.58 -15.86 18.93
N GLY A 275 -3.11 -16.77 18.11
CA GLY A 275 -3.27 -18.18 18.48
C GLY A 275 -1.94 -18.88 18.78
N ILE A 276 -0.92 -18.67 17.95
CA ILE A 276 0.42 -19.27 18.14
C ILE A 276 1.11 -18.72 19.39
N THR A 277 0.95 -17.42 19.65
CA THR A 277 1.59 -16.71 20.78
C THR A 277 0.80 -16.80 22.09
N LYS A 278 -0.28 -17.58 22.13
CA LYS A 278 -1.18 -17.74 23.28
C LYS A 278 -1.77 -16.40 23.78
N VAL A 279 -1.87 -15.41 22.91
CA VAL A 279 -2.56 -14.14 23.17
C VAL A 279 -4.06 -14.39 23.00
N ALA A 280 -4.89 -13.66 23.76
CA ALA A 280 -6.34 -13.74 23.63
C ALA A 280 -6.77 -13.39 22.19
N VAL A 281 -7.34 -14.36 21.49
CA VAL A 281 -7.69 -14.22 20.06
C VAL A 281 -8.85 -13.24 19.88
N THR A 282 -9.86 -13.28 20.76
CA THR A 282 -11.09 -12.47 20.59
C THR A 282 -10.83 -10.95 20.61
N PRO A 283 -10.08 -10.38 21.58
CA PRO A 283 -9.75 -8.94 21.56
C PRO A 283 -8.93 -8.54 20.34
N VAL A 284 -7.94 -9.36 19.95
CA VAL A 284 -7.10 -9.11 18.77
C VAL A 284 -7.93 -9.13 17.49
N ALA A 285 -8.76 -10.16 17.30
CA ALA A 285 -9.65 -10.28 16.15
C ALA A 285 -10.62 -9.09 16.06
N THR A 286 -11.16 -8.65 17.20
CA THR A 286 -12.06 -7.49 17.29
C THR A 286 -11.37 -6.22 16.80
N VAL A 287 -10.15 -5.93 17.29
CA VAL A 287 -9.37 -4.77 16.85
C VAL A 287 -9.06 -4.82 15.35
N LEU A 288 -8.64 -5.99 14.84
CA LEU A 288 -8.33 -6.19 13.42
C LEU A 288 -9.54 -5.97 12.51
N VAL A 289 -10.72 -6.43 12.94
CA VAL A 289 -11.97 -6.26 12.18
C VAL A 289 -12.41 -4.80 12.19
N ILE A 290 -12.32 -4.12 13.33
CA ILE A 290 -12.62 -2.68 13.42
C ILE A 290 -11.66 -1.88 12.53
N LEU A 291 -10.36 -2.19 12.57
CA LEU A 291 -9.35 -1.58 11.69
C LEU A 291 -9.74 -1.70 10.21
N ALA A 292 -10.04 -2.92 9.75
CA ALA A 292 -10.42 -3.16 8.35
C ALA A 292 -11.76 -2.50 7.98
N ALA A 293 -12.75 -2.56 8.87
CA ALA A 293 -14.08 -1.99 8.65
C ALA A 293 -14.02 -0.46 8.57
N VAL A 294 -13.30 0.20 9.47
CA VAL A 294 -13.17 1.66 9.49
C VAL A 294 -12.41 2.13 8.24
N ASP A 295 -11.33 1.47 7.84
CA ASP A 295 -10.61 1.83 6.61
C ASP A 295 -11.51 1.75 5.37
N LEU A 296 -12.32 0.68 5.28
CA LEU A 296 -13.28 0.48 4.21
C LEU A 296 -14.37 1.57 4.22
N VAL A 297 -14.98 1.83 5.38
CA VAL A 297 -16.04 2.84 5.52
C VAL A 297 -15.53 4.23 5.15
N LEU A 298 -14.36 4.63 5.67
CA LEU A 298 -13.75 5.91 5.33
C LEU A 298 -13.39 5.99 3.85
N GLY A 299 -12.85 4.92 3.27
CA GLY A 299 -12.55 4.85 1.84
C GLY A 299 -13.79 5.01 0.96
N VAL A 300 -14.87 4.29 1.27
CA VAL A 300 -16.15 4.41 0.55
C VAL A 300 -16.75 5.80 0.74
N PHE A 301 -16.77 6.33 1.96
CA PHE A 301 -17.36 7.63 2.26
C PHE A 301 -16.63 8.77 1.55
N PHE A 302 -15.30 8.82 1.64
CA PHE A 302 -14.51 9.93 1.12
C PHE A 302 -14.14 9.80 -0.36
N ALA A 303 -14.11 8.59 -0.93
CA ALA A 303 -13.74 8.40 -2.34
C ALA A 303 -14.85 7.73 -3.16
N GLY A 304 -15.45 6.66 -2.64
CA GLY A 304 -16.46 5.87 -3.36
C GLY A 304 -17.74 6.63 -3.67
N ILE A 305 -18.40 7.21 -2.66
CA ILE A 305 -19.67 7.94 -2.81
C ILE A 305 -19.50 9.17 -3.72
N PRO A 306 -18.52 10.08 -3.50
CA PRO A 306 -18.34 11.22 -4.40
C PRO A 306 -18.09 10.80 -5.85
N TRP A 307 -17.37 9.69 -6.06
CA TRP A 307 -17.10 9.19 -7.40
C TRP A 307 -18.35 8.60 -8.08
N ALA A 308 -19.17 7.84 -7.36
CA ALA A 308 -20.43 7.32 -7.87
C ALA A 308 -21.40 8.47 -8.26
N LEU A 309 -21.50 9.50 -7.42
CA LEU A 309 -22.32 10.69 -7.69
C LEU A 309 -21.86 11.45 -8.94
N ASP A 310 -20.54 11.58 -9.15
CA ASP A 310 -19.99 12.20 -10.36
C ASP A 310 -20.31 11.39 -11.63
N HIS A 311 -20.41 10.06 -11.54
CA HIS A 311 -20.76 9.21 -12.67
C HIS A 311 -22.23 9.37 -13.03
N PHE A 312 -23.14 9.25 -12.06
CA PHE A 312 -24.58 9.40 -12.29
C PHE A 312 -24.95 10.79 -12.80
N ARG A 313 -24.26 11.86 -12.36
CA ARG A 313 -24.48 13.22 -12.87
C ARG A 313 -24.09 13.38 -14.34
N LYS A 314 -23.09 12.65 -14.82
CA LYS A 314 -22.65 12.70 -16.22
C LYS A 314 -23.60 11.91 -17.11
N ASP A 315 -24.11 10.79 -16.64
CA ASP A 315 -25.06 9.97 -17.38
C ASP A 315 -26.44 10.64 -17.47
N ALA A 316 -26.85 11.40 -16.44
CA ALA A 316 -28.08 12.19 -16.46
C ALA A 316 -28.02 13.47 -17.32
N ALA A 317 -26.81 13.86 -17.76
CA ALA A 317 -26.58 15.04 -18.60
C ALA A 317 -26.35 14.68 -20.08
N GLN A 318 -26.41 13.40 -20.43
CA GLN A 318 -26.40 12.86 -21.79
C GLN A 318 -27.82 12.47 -22.21
#